data_AF-A0A0L0WDM3-F1
#
_entry.id   AF-A0A0L0WDM3-F1
#
_cell.length_a   1.000
_cell.length_b   1.000
_cell.length_c   1.000
_cell.angle_alpha   90.00
_cell.angle_beta   90.00
_cell.angle_gamma   90.00
#
_symmetry.space_group_name_H-M   'P 1'
#
loop_
_entity.id
_entity.type
_entity.pdbx_description
1 polymer ?
#
loop_
_entity_poly.entity_id
_entity_poly.type
_entity_poly.pdbx_seq_one_letter_code
_entity_poly.pdbx_strand_id
1 'polypeptide(L)' 'MRFGYELTENLCDKYGTTIEIIDHTEKTEEQELVEDLIQIITVFSCRLQGKRANKAKKMIKEFLKDDTGKED' A
#
# COMPACT_ATOMS: atom_id res chain seq x y z
N MET A 1 -1.41 13.39 -6.07
CA MET A 1 -1.83 11.97 -6.06
C MET A 1 -0.81 11.19 -6.87
N ARG A 2 -0.18 10.14 -6.31
CA ARG A 2 0.86 9.37 -7.04
C ARG A 2 0.24 8.20 -7.82
N PHE A 3 -0.55 7.35 -7.15
CA PHE A 3 -1.33 6.32 -7.81
C PHE A 3 -2.64 6.89 -8.38
N GLY A 4 -3.00 6.48 -9.60
CA GLY A 4 -4.26 6.87 -10.23
C GLY A 4 -4.30 8.30 -10.77
N TYR A 5 -3.15 8.98 -10.87
CA TYR A 5 -3.07 10.29 -11.51
C TYR A 5 -3.56 10.22 -12.96
N GLU A 6 -3.00 9.32 -13.77
CA GLU A 6 -3.39 9.13 -15.18
C GLU A 6 -4.89 8.85 -15.34
N LEU A 7 -5.48 8.04 -14.45
CA LEU A 7 -6.92 7.80 -14.46
C LEU A 7 -7.72 9.09 -14.21
N THR A 8 -7.25 9.91 -13.28
CA THR A 8 -7.89 11.17 -12.89
C THR A 8 -7.73 12.22 -13.98
N GLU A 9 -6.55 12.34 -14.57
CA GLU A 9 -6.26 13.21 -15.71
C GLU A 9 -7.16 12.87 -16.91
N ASN A 10 -7.21 11.58 -17.29
CA ASN A 10 -8.11 11.11 -18.34
C ASN A 10 -9.59 11.42 -18.06
N LEU A 11 -10.00 11.44 -16.79
CA LEU A 11 -11.35 11.81 -16.41
C LEU A 11 -11.56 13.33 -16.56
N CYS A 12 -10.63 14.15 -16.09
CA CYS A 12 -10.67 15.60 -16.21
C CYS A 12 -10.70 16.05 -17.69
N ASP A 13 -9.86 15.44 -18.53
CA ASP A 13 -9.79 15.73 -19.96
C ASP A 13 -11.12 15.48 -20.69
N LYS A 14 -11.82 14.40 -20.34
CA LYS A 14 -13.15 14.08 -20.90
C LYS A 14 -14.19 15.17 -20.65
N TYR A 15 -14.02 15.96 -19.60
CA TYR A 15 -14.93 17.06 -19.24
C TYR A 15 -14.31 18.44 -19.49
N GLY A 16 -13.21 18.51 -20.24
CA GLY A 16 -12.53 19.78 -20.54
C GLY A 16 -11.97 20.48 -19.29
N THR A 17 -11.64 19.71 -18.25
CA THR A 17 -11.01 20.20 -17.02
C THR A 17 -9.52 19.99 -17.08
N THR A 18 -8.73 21.00 -16.75
CA THR A 18 -7.27 20.90 -16.66
C THR A 18 -6.84 20.79 -15.20
N ILE A 19 -5.88 19.91 -14.92
CA ILE A 19 -5.26 19.77 -13.60
C ILE A 19 -4.08 20.75 -13.52
N GLU A 20 -4.07 21.61 -12.51
CA GLU A 20 -2.96 22.52 -12.21
C GLU A 20 -2.15 21.99 -11.01
N ILE A 21 -0.85 21.81 -11.19
CA ILE A 21 0.08 21.42 -10.13
C ILE A 21 0.62 22.70 -9.49
N ILE A 22 0.37 22.90 -8.19
CA ILE A 22 0.81 24.10 -7.46
C ILE A 22 2.11 23.83 -6.69
N ASP A 23 2.22 22.63 -6.11
CA ASP A 23 3.38 22.21 -5.33
C ASP A 23 4.40 21.52 -6.24
N HIS A 24 5.61 22.08 -6.28
CA HIS A 24 6.75 21.60 -7.05
C HIS A 24 7.94 21.29 -6.15
N THR A 25 7.70 21.06 -4.86
CA THR A 25 8.75 20.67 -3.92
C THR A 25 9.36 19.35 -4.38
N GLU A 26 10.64 19.38 -4.75
CA GLU A 26 11.36 18.17 -5.16
C GLU A 26 11.57 17.25 -3.95
N LYS A 27 11.19 15.99 -4.11
CA LYS A 27 11.57 14.89 -3.23
C LYS A 27 12.47 13.93 -4.00
N THR A 28 13.34 13.21 -3.31
CA THR A 28 14.11 12.15 -3.96
C THR A 28 13.18 11.00 -4.32
N GLU A 29 13.42 10.36 -5.47
CA GLU A 29 12.64 9.19 -5.91
C GLU A 29 12.61 8.10 -4.83
N GLU A 30 13.74 7.89 -4.15
CA GLU A 30 13.87 6.92 -3.06
C GLU A 30 12.95 7.25 -1.87
N GLN A 31 12.87 8.52 -1.48
CA GLN A 31 12.02 8.94 -0.38
C GLN A 31 10.54 8.69 -0.73
N GLU A 32 10.13 9.05 -1.94
CA GLU A 32 8.75 8.82 -2.40
C GLU A 32 8.42 7.33 -2.42
N LEU A 33 9.29 6.50 -3.01
CA LEU A 33 9.09 5.05 -3.06
C LEU A 33 8.93 4.42 -1.66
N VAL A 34 9.74 4.86 -0.68
CA VAL A 34 9.64 4.39 0.70
C VAL A 34 8.33 4.83 1.35
N GLU A 35 7.93 6.09 1.18
CA GLU A 35 6.65 6.61 1.68
C GLU A 35 5.45 5.84 1.09
N ASP A 36 5.47 5.56 -0.22
CA ASP A 36 4.43 4.80 -0.92
C ASP A 36 4.32 3.36 -0.42
N LEU A 37 5.47 2.68 -0.27
CA LEU A 37 5.51 1.30 0.21
C LEU A 37 4.97 1.20 1.64
N ILE A 38 5.38 2.11 2.53
CA ILE A 38 4.87 2.17 3.90
C ILE A 38 3.35 2.37 3.91
N GLN A 39 2.83 3.27 3.06
CA GLN A 39 1.39 3.51 2.97
C GLN A 39 0.63 2.26 2.50
N ILE A 40 1.13 1.57 1.47
CA ILE A 40 0.54 0.32 0.97
C ILE A 40 0.53 -0.72 2.10
N ILE A 41 1.68 -1.00 2.71
CA ILE A 41 1.80 -1.98 3.80
C ILE A 41 0.85 -1.63 4.94
N THR A 42 0.76 -0.36 5.33
CA THR A 42 -0.11 0.10 6.42
C THR A 42 -1.58 -0.18 6.10
N VAL A 43 -2.07 0.22 4.93
CA VAL A 43 -3.47 0.00 4.54
C VAL A 43 -3.79 -1.49 4.45
N PHE A 44 -2.92 -2.29 3.85
CA PHE A 44 -3.12 -3.74 3.77
C PHE A 44 -3.03 -4.42 5.13
N SER A 45 -2.12 -4.00 6.00
CA SER A 45 -2.00 -4.51 7.37
C SER A 45 -3.25 -4.21 8.18
N CYS A 46 -3.82 -3.00 8.11
CA CYS A 46 -5.09 -2.67 8.76
C CYS A 46 -6.25 -3.53 8.22
N ARG A 47 -6.31 -3.77 6.90
CA ARG A 47 -7.33 -4.64 6.28
C ARG A 47 -7.19 -6.10 6.71
N LEU A 48 -5.94 -6.57 6.82
CA LEU A 48 -5.63 -7.91 7.33
C LEU A 48 -5.94 -8.02 8.81
N GLN A 49 -5.68 -6.98 9.61
CA GLN A 49 -6.02 -6.87 11.03
C GLN A 49 -7.52 -6.58 11.29
N GLY A 50 -8.33 -6.41 10.24
CA GLY A 50 -9.79 -6.36 10.31
C GLY A 50 -10.44 -7.75 10.28
N LYS A 51 -11.49 -7.96 9.47
CA LYS A 51 -12.29 -9.21 9.41
C LYS A 51 -11.50 -10.51 9.17
N ARG A 52 -10.24 -10.43 8.70
CA ARG A 52 -9.35 -11.58 8.47
C ARG A 52 -8.23 -11.70 9.50
N ALA A 53 -8.18 -10.86 10.54
CA ALA A 53 -7.09 -10.84 11.51
C ALA A 53 -6.91 -12.16 12.20
N ASN A 54 -8.02 -12.79 12.60
CA ASN A 54 -7.98 -14.09 13.25
C ASN A 54 -7.47 -15.17 12.30
N LYS A 55 -7.80 -15.12 11.00
CA LYS A 55 -7.31 -16.09 10.01
C LYS A 55 -5.84 -15.87 9.68
N ALA A 56 -5.41 -14.62 9.53
CA ALA A 56 -4.00 -14.27 9.32
C ALA A 56 -3.15 -14.60 10.55
N LYS A 57 -3.57 -14.21 11.76
CA LYS A 57 -2.92 -14.59 13.03
C LYS A 57 -2.86 -16.11 13.21
N LYS A 58 -3.93 -16.83 12.85
CA LYS A 58 -3.95 -18.31 12.93
C LYS A 58 -2.97 -18.93 11.93
N MET A 59 -2.96 -18.48 10.67
CA MET A 59 -1.98 -18.95 9.67
C MET A 59 -0.54 -18.66 10.14
N ILE A 60 -0.24 -17.44 10.60
CA ILE A 60 1.08 -17.09 11.12
C ILE A 60 1.46 -17.99 12.32
N LYS A 61 0.53 -18.25 13.24
CA LYS A 61 0.77 -19.13 14.39
C LYS A 61 0.95 -20.60 14.01
N GLU A 62 0.31 -21.07 12.94
CA GLU A 62 0.51 -22.42 12.39
C GLU A 62 1.87 -22.52 11.69
N PHE A 63 2.24 -21.55 10.87
CA PHE A 63 3.58 -21.48 10.25
C PHE A 63 4.72 -21.44 11.28
N LEU A 64 4.59 -20.64 12.34
CA LEU A 64 5.59 -20.58 13.41
C LEU A 64 5.67 -21.86 14.26
N LYS A 65 4.59 -22.65 14.32
CA LYS A 65 4.58 -23.94 15.04
C LYS A 65 5.27 -25.04 14.24
N ASP A 66 5.11 -25.06 12.92
CA ASP A 66 5.76 -26.03 12.05
C ASP A 66 7.30 -25.87 12.04
N ASP A 67 7.81 -24.64 12.18
CA ASP A 67 9.26 -24.39 12.28
C ASP A 67 9.88 -24.86 13.62
N THR A 68 9.09 -24.96 14.69
CA THR A 68 9.56 -25.48 16.00
C THR A 68 9.53 -27.00 16.12
N GLY A 69 9.20 -27.72 15.03
CA GLY A 69 8.94 -29.17 15.03
C GLY A 69 9.94 -30.04 14.26
N LYS A 70 11.11 -29.52 13.86
CA LYS A 70 12.18 -30.32 13.23
C LYS A 70 13.54 -29.99 13.85
N GLU A 71 13.74 -30.47 15.06
CA GLU A 71 15.06 -30.83 15.57
C GLU A 71 14.95 -32.26 16.11
N ASP A 72 15.19 -33.23 15.24
CA ASP A 72 15.65 -34.59 15.59
C ASP A 72 17.03 -34.79 14.94
#